data_AF-A0A2T6J9U4-F1
#
_entry.id   AF-A0A2T6J9U4-F1
#
_cell.length_a   1.000
_cell.length_b   1.000
_cell.length_c   1.000
_cell.angle_alpha   90.00
_cell.angle_beta   90.00
_cell.angle_gamma   90.00
#
_symmetry.space_group_name_H-M   'P 1'
#
loop_
_entity.id
_entity.type
_entity.pdbx_description
1 polymer ?
#
loop_
_entity_poly.entity_id
_entity_poly.type
_entity_poly.pdbx_seq_one_letter_code
_entity_poly.pdbx_strand_id
1 'polypeptide(L)'
;MTSIEDQHELALARAPQRASVPLEMIRAQKTAAAAFTLACSVSGLEDKEIYLAIGIDAGYFSNIKKGKATLQADLVAQFCEVVGNTIYPEWAAFQVGCTLVMIKTEAERRAELAEQRAQAAEAENRLMRQLLAGRVAA
;
A
#
# COMPACT_ATOMS: atom_id res chain seq x y z
N MET A 1 -6.94 9.16 49.75
CA MET A 1 -7.53 9.93 48.63
C MET A 1 -6.98 9.34 47.36
N THR A 2 -7.90 9.07 46.44
CA THR A 2 -7.89 8.10 45.34
C THR A 2 -6.75 8.31 44.33
N SER A 3 -6.07 7.20 44.04
CA SER A 3 -5.12 7.05 42.92
C SER A 3 -5.88 7.28 41.60
N ILE A 4 -5.42 8.20 40.78
CA ILE A 4 -5.90 8.35 39.40
C ILE A 4 -5.05 7.40 38.57
N GLU A 5 -5.58 6.19 38.41
CA GLU A 5 -5.03 5.14 37.58
C GLU A 5 -5.10 5.54 36.10
N ASP A 6 -4.01 5.22 35.40
CA ASP A 6 -3.87 5.29 33.96
C ASP A 6 -5.09 4.69 33.24
N GLN A 7 -5.94 5.56 32.69
CA GLN A 7 -6.88 5.16 31.65
C GLN A 7 -6.10 4.93 30.36
N HIS A 8 -5.48 3.75 30.26
CA HIS A 8 -5.16 3.14 28.97
C HIS A 8 -6.50 2.81 28.31
N GLU A 9 -6.99 3.73 27.47
CA GLU A 9 -8.13 3.46 26.59
C GLU A 9 -7.78 2.27 25.69
N LEU A 10 -8.33 1.10 26.03
CA LEU A 10 -8.43 -0.04 25.14
C LEU A 10 -9.42 0.32 24.02
N ALA A 11 -8.96 1.10 23.05
CA ALA A 11 -9.68 1.26 21.79
C ALA A 11 -9.63 -0.10 21.09
N LEU A 12 -10.72 -0.87 21.20
CA LEU A 12 -11.07 -1.94 20.29
C LEU A 12 -11.34 -1.32 18.91
N ALA A 13 -10.31 -0.75 18.29
CA ALA A 13 -10.39 -0.21 16.94
C ALA A 13 -10.67 -1.40 16.02
N ARG A 14 -11.80 -1.33 15.31
CA ARG A 14 -12.18 -2.36 14.35
C ARG A 14 -11.09 -2.46 13.30
N ALA A 15 -10.60 -3.66 13.04
CA ALA A 15 -9.62 -3.87 11.98
C ALA A 15 -10.27 -3.58 10.61
N PRO A 16 -9.60 -2.85 9.70
CA PRO A 16 -10.15 -2.58 8.38
C PRO A 16 -10.27 -3.87 7.58
N GLN A 17 -11.31 -3.95 6.75
CA GLN A 17 -11.46 -5.02 5.79
C GLN A 17 -10.42 -4.86 4.67
N ARG A 18 -9.47 -5.80 4.59
CA ARG A 18 -8.52 -5.89 3.49
C ARG A 18 -9.19 -6.55 2.28
N ALA A 19 -10.10 -5.81 1.65
CA ALA A 19 -10.76 -6.26 0.42
C ALA A 19 -9.87 -5.99 -0.79
N SER A 20 -9.64 -7.01 -1.62
CA SER A 20 -8.96 -6.85 -2.91
C SER A 20 -9.93 -6.20 -3.90
N VAL A 21 -9.72 -4.92 -4.20
CA VAL A 21 -10.53 -4.18 -5.18
C VAL A 21 -9.89 -4.31 -6.56
N PRO A 22 -10.66 -4.68 -7.61
CA PRO A 22 -10.13 -4.72 -8.97
C PRO A 22 -9.59 -3.36 -9.43
N LEU A 23 -8.43 -3.35 -10.06
CA LEU A 23 -7.76 -2.12 -10.49
C LEU A 23 -8.63 -1.26 -11.43
N GLU A 24 -9.44 -1.89 -12.28
CA GLU A 24 -10.37 -1.19 -13.17
C GLU A 24 -11.43 -0.39 -12.41
N MET A 25 -11.87 -0.87 -11.24
CA MET A 25 -12.82 -0.15 -10.39
C MET A 25 -12.20 1.10 -9.75
N ILE A 26 -10.91 1.04 -9.45
CA ILE A 26 -10.12 2.18 -8.95
C ILE A 26 -9.95 3.21 -10.08
N ARG A 27 -9.52 2.76 -11.27
CA ARG A 27 -9.32 3.61 -12.44
C ARG A 27 -10.59 4.27 -12.95
N ALA A 28 -11.74 3.62 -12.79
CA ALA A 28 -13.05 4.14 -13.18
C ALA A 28 -13.51 5.36 -12.34
N GLN A 29 -12.87 5.64 -11.21
CA GLN A 29 -13.22 6.80 -10.39
C GLN A 29 -12.90 8.10 -11.14
N LYS A 30 -13.90 8.97 -11.27
CA LYS A 30 -13.79 10.22 -12.05
C LYS A 30 -13.04 11.33 -11.31
N THR A 31 -12.96 11.26 -9.99
CA THR A 31 -12.42 12.35 -9.15
C THR A 31 -11.66 11.81 -7.96
N ALA A 32 -10.77 12.63 -7.40
CA ALA A 32 -10.03 12.32 -6.18
C ALA A 32 -10.96 12.03 -4.99
N ALA A 33 -12.06 12.78 -4.89
CA ALA A 33 -13.09 12.59 -3.86
C ALA A 33 -13.80 11.23 -3.97
N ALA A 34 -14.06 10.77 -5.21
CA ALA A 34 -14.66 9.47 -5.45
C ALA A 34 -13.69 8.33 -5.10
N ALA A 35 -12.41 8.45 -5.48
CA ALA A 35 -11.37 7.50 -5.09
C ALA A 35 -11.15 7.45 -3.57
N PHE A 36 -11.12 8.61 -2.91
CA PHE A 36 -11.03 8.70 -1.44
C PHE A 36 -12.24 8.06 -0.75
N THR A 37 -13.45 8.35 -1.25
CA THR A 37 -14.68 7.76 -0.71
C THR A 37 -14.72 6.25 -0.92
N LEU A 38 -14.24 5.77 -2.07
CA LEU A 38 -14.10 4.34 -2.34
C LEU A 38 -13.15 3.68 -1.34
N ALA A 39 -11.97 4.29 -1.10
CA ALA A 39 -11.00 3.79 -0.12
C ALA A 39 -11.60 3.66 1.29
N CYS A 40 -12.40 4.65 1.72
CA CYS A 40 -13.12 4.61 2.99
C CYS A 40 -14.18 3.49 3.00
N SER A 41 -15.01 3.41 1.95
CA SER A 41 -16.08 2.40 1.84
C SER A 41 -15.55 0.97 1.90
N VAL A 42 -14.46 0.70 1.18
CA VAL A 42 -13.82 -0.62 1.11
C VAL A 42 -13.23 -1.04 2.46
N SER A 43 -12.79 -0.08 3.28
CA SER A 43 -12.25 -0.37 4.62
C SER A 43 -13.29 -0.97 5.57
N GLY A 44 -14.58 -0.73 5.34
CA GLY A 44 -15.67 -1.13 6.24
C GLY A 44 -15.69 -0.39 7.58
N LEU A 45 -14.85 0.63 7.74
CA LEU A 45 -14.82 1.53 8.90
C LEU A 45 -15.82 2.68 8.73
N GLU A 46 -16.32 3.19 9.85
CA GLU A 46 -17.09 4.42 9.89
C GLU A 46 -16.18 5.64 9.67
N ASP A 47 -16.72 6.70 9.06
CA ASP A 47 -15.98 7.94 8.81
C ASP A 47 -15.29 8.47 10.09
N LYS A 48 -15.95 8.32 11.25
CA LYS A 48 -15.43 8.73 12.56
C LYS A 48 -14.20 7.95 13.00
N GLU A 49 -14.16 6.65 12.74
CA GLU A 49 -13.01 5.83 13.05
C GLU A 49 -11.79 6.29 12.22
N ILE A 50 -12.02 6.71 10.98
CA ILE A 50 -10.96 7.14 10.07
C ILE A 50 -10.45 8.53 10.43
N TYR A 51 -11.32 9.54 10.53
CA TYR A 51 -10.86 10.92 10.74
C TYR A 51 -10.23 11.14 12.12
N LEU A 52 -10.68 10.42 13.14
CA LEU A 52 -10.03 10.45 14.46
C LEU A 52 -8.66 9.81 14.42
N ALA A 53 -8.50 8.67 13.74
CA ALA A 53 -7.23 7.95 13.66
C ALA A 53 -6.15 8.72 12.90
N ILE A 54 -6.52 9.48 11.85
CA ILE A 54 -5.58 10.33 11.10
C ILE A 54 -5.49 11.76 11.63
N GLY A 55 -6.20 12.08 12.72
CA GLY A 55 -6.09 13.36 13.42
C GLY A 55 -6.67 14.57 12.67
N ILE A 56 -7.72 14.38 11.86
CA ILE A 56 -8.39 15.48 11.15
C ILE A 56 -9.83 15.70 11.63
N ASP A 57 -10.34 16.92 11.44
CA ASP A 57 -11.71 17.23 11.84
C ASP A 57 -12.75 16.65 10.85
N ALA A 58 -13.95 16.37 11.37
CA ALA A 58 -15.04 15.79 10.59
C ALA A 58 -15.50 16.69 9.43
N GLY A 59 -15.39 18.01 9.57
CA GLY A 59 -15.76 18.98 8.54
C GLY A 59 -14.81 18.90 7.34
N TYR A 60 -13.50 18.90 7.61
CA TYR A 60 -12.47 18.71 6.60
C TYR A 60 -12.60 17.33 5.93
N PHE A 61 -12.80 16.26 6.69
CA PHE A 61 -13.05 14.92 6.14
C PHE A 61 -14.26 14.90 5.19
N SER A 62 -15.38 15.52 5.61
CA SER A 62 -16.57 15.65 4.77
C SER A 62 -16.31 16.48 3.50
N ASN A 63 -15.48 17.52 3.59
CA ASN A 63 -15.09 18.34 2.45
C ASN A 63 -14.23 17.56 1.45
N ILE A 64 -13.34 16.67 1.91
CA ILE A 64 -12.57 15.77 1.02
C ILE A 64 -13.52 14.84 0.26
N LYS A 65 -14.46 14.17 0.95
CA LYS A 65 -15.45 13.28 0.31
C LYS A 65 -16.35 14.01 -0.69
N LYS A 66 -16.56 15.32 -0.51
CA LYS A 66 -17.32 16.19 -1.43
C LYS A 66 -16.46 16.83 -2.53
N GLY A 67 -15.14 16.63 -2.53
CA GLY A 67 -14.21 17.24 -3.50
C GLY A 67 -13.98 18.74 -3.31
N LYS A 68 -14.29 19.27 -2.13
CA LYS A 68 -14.03 20.67 -1.75
C LYS A 68 -12.67 20.86 -1.06
N ALA A 69 -12.02 19.75 -0.69
CA ALA A 69 -10.70 19.70 -0.12
C ALA A 69 -9.96 18.46 -0.65
N THR A 70 -8.65 18.42 -0.47
CA THR A 70 -7.79 17.27 -0.79
C THR A 70 -7.08 16.81 0.47
N LEU A 71 -6.90 15.50 0.63
CA LEU A 71 -6.08 14.94 1.71
C LEU A 71 -4.65 15.50 1.63
N GLN A 72 -4.10 15.96 2.76
CA GLN A 72 -2.71 16.40 2.85
C GLN A 72 -1.77 15.24 2.51
N ALA A 73 -0.73 15.51 1.72
CA ALA A 73 0.18 14.47 1.22
C ALA A 73 0.85 13.68 2.36
N ASP A 74 1.22 14.36 3.44
CA ASP A 74 1.88 13.76 4.61
C ASP A 74 0.97 12.76 5.35
N LEU A 75 -0.36 12.90 5.22
CA LEU A 75 -1.33 12.01 5.84
C LEU A 75 -1.66 10.78 4.98
N VAL A 76 -1.20 10.71 3.73
CA VAL A 76 -1.56 9.62 2.79
C VAL A 76 -1.12 8.27 3.33
N ALA A 77 0.09 8.17 3.88
CA ALA A 77 0.61 6.92 4.44
C ALA A 77 -0.25 6.43 5.62
N GLN A 78 -0.45 7.29 6.62
CA GLN A 78 -1.28 6.99 7.79
C GLN A 78 -2.73 6.66 7.40
N PHE A 79 -3.29 7.38 6.43
CA PHE A 79 -4.60 7.08 5.88
C PHE A 79 -4.66 5.66 5.30
N CYS A 80 -3.70 5.27 4.45
CA CYS A 80 -3.66 3.93 3.85
C CYS A 80 -3.49 2.83 4.91
N GLU A 81 -2.73 3.09 5.97
CA GLU A 81 -2.60 2.18 7.12
C GLU A 81 -3.95 1.99 7.83
N VAL A 82 -4.67 3.09 8.10
CA VAL A 82 -5.97 3.07 8.78
C VAL A 82 -7.05 2.39 7.92
N VAL A 83 -7.17 2.74 6.64
CA VAL A 83 -8.18 2.14 5.75
C VAL A 83 -7.79 0.76 5.24
N GLY A 84 -6.53 0.34 5.44
CA GLY A 84 -6.02 -0.97 5.06
C GLY A 84 -5.94 -1.21 3.54
N ASN A 85 -5.87 -0.14 2.74
CA ASN A 85 -5.81 -0.22 1.28
C ASN A 85 -5.09 0.99 0.66
N THR A 86 -4.67 0.83 -0.60
CA THR A 86 -3.89 1.82 -1.37
C THR A 86 -4.70 2.46 -2.51
N ILE A 87 -6.03 2.39 -2.45
CA ILE A 87 -6.93 2.82 -3.54
C ILE A 87 -6.72 4.28 -3.92
N TYR A 88 -6.58 5.17 -2.93
CA TYR A 88 -6.40 6.60 -3.15
C TYR A 88 -5.08 6.93 -3.87
N PRO A 89 -3.89 6.49 -3.39
CA PRO A 89 -2.65 6.72 -4.11
C PRO A 89 -2.54 5.94 -5.43
N GLU A 90 -3.16 4.77 -5.57
CA GLU A 90 -3.22 4.05 -6.85
C GLU A 90 -3.98 4.84 -7.92
N TRP A 91 -5.14 5.39 -7.55
CA TRP A 91 -5.88 6.29 -8.43
C TRP A 91 -5.04 7.52 -8.81
N ALA A 92 -4.36 8.13 -7.83
CA ALA A 92 -3.52 9.30 -8.08
C ALA A 92 -2.36 8.99 -9.04
N ALA A 93 -1.71 7.83 -8.88
CA ALA A 93 -0.67 7.35 -9.79
C ALA A 93 -1.22 7.15 -11.21
N PHE A 94 -2.41 6.57 -11.34
CA PHE A 94 -3.05 6.38 -12.64
C PHE A 94 -3.35 7.71 -13.36
N GLN A 95 -3.77 8.76 -12.62
CA GLN A 95 -4.03 10.08 -13.22
C GLN A 95 -2.80 10.70 -13.88
N VAL A 96 -1.59 10.31 -13.48
CA VAL A 96 -0.32 10.78 -14.07
C VAL A 96 0.31 9.76 -15.02
N GLY A 97 -0.41 8.71 -15.40
CA GLY A 97 0.08 7.66 -16.29
C GLY A 97 1.09 6.71 -15.63
N CYS A 98 1.09 6.62 -14.31
CA CYS A 98 1.94 5.73 -13.53
C CYS A 98 1.14 4.58 -12.88
N THR A 99 1.85 3.64 -12.28
CA THR A 99 1.27 2.61 -11.42
C THR A 99 2.01 2.59 -10.09
N LEU A 100 1.28 2.33 -9.01
CA LEU A 100 1.89 2.10 -7.70
C LEU A 100 2.55 0.72 -7.69
N VAL A 101 3.77 0.64 -7.18
CA VAL A 101 4.50 -0.61 -6.97
C VAL A 101 5.04 -0.64 -5.56
N MET A 102 5.04 -1.82 -4.94
CA MET A 102 5.65 -2.01 -3.63
C MET A 102 7.17 -1.82 -3.74
N ILE A 103 7.72 -0.93 -2.91
CA ILE A 103 9.16 -0.74 -2.81
C ILE A 103 9.74 -1.95 -2.08
N LYS A 104 10.72 -2.61 -2.70
CA LYS A 104 11.46 -3.71 -2.04
C LYS A 104 12.24 -3.16 -0.86
N THR A 105 12.19 -3.87 0.26
CA THR A 105 13.08 -3.61 1.39
C THR A 105 14.54 -3.78 0.97
N GLU A 106 15.45 -3.17 1.74
CA GLU A 106 16.90 -3.34 1.53
C GLU A 106 17.34 -4.81 1.55
N ALA A 107 16.74 -5.61 2.45
CA ALA A 107 17.02 -7.03 2.57
C ALA A 107 16.54 -7.81 1.34
N GLU A 108 15.32 -7.55 0.86
CA GLU A 108 14.78 -8.19 -0.35
C GLU A 108 15.61 -7.84 -1.59
N ARG A 109 16.07 -6.59 -1.71
CA ARG A 109 16.93 -6.18 -2.82
C ARG A 109 18.29 -6.89 -2.80
N ARG A 110 18.89 -7.05 -1.61
CA ARG A 110 20.17 -7.76 -1.46
C ARG A 110 20.03 -9.25 -1.74
N ALA A 111 18.94 -9.86 -1.27
CA ALA A 111 18.65 -11.27 -1.53
C ALA A 111 18.50 -11.54 -3.03
N GLU A 112 17.73 -10.71 -3.73
CA GLU A 112 17.54 -10.84 -5.18
C GLU A 112 18.87 -10.66 -5.95
N LEU A 113 19.70 -9.70 -5.55
CA LEU A 113 21.00 -9.50 -6.19
C LEU A 113 21.95 -10.70 -5.96
N ALA A 114 21.91 -11.29 -4.77
CA ALA A 114 22.69 -12.49 -4.44
C ALA A 114 22.19 -13.71 -5.23
N GLU A 115 20.89 -13.84 -5.39
CA GLU A 115 20.26 -14.92 -6.14
C GLU A 115 20.54 -14.81 -7.65
N GLN A 116 20.48 -13.59 -8.22
CA GLN A 116 20.90 -13.34 -9.60
C GLN A 116 22.37 -13.72 -9.84
N ARG A 117 23.25 -13.39 -8.88
CA ARG A 117 24.67 -13.78 -8.95
C ARG A 117 24.87 -15.30 -8.85
N ALA A 118 24.12 -15.96 -7.97
CA ALA A 118 24.14 -17.41 -7.83
C ALA A 118 23.67 -18.09 -9.12
N GLN A 119 22.55 -17.63 -9.70
CA GLN A 119 22.02 -18.16 -10.95
C GLN A 119 22.99 -17.96 -12.13
N ALA A 120 23.64 -16.81 -12.23
CA ALA A 120 24.67 -16.56 -13.25
C ALA A 120 25.87 -17.50 -13.08
N ALA A 121 26.35 -17.69 -11.85
CA ALA A 121 27.46 -18.59 -11.55
C ALA A 121 27.09 -20.07 -11.79
N GLU A 122 25.85 -20.47 -11.51
CA GLU A 122 25.34 -21.82 -11.81
C GLU A 122 25.20 -22.06 -13.30
N ALA A 123 24.72 -21.06 -14.06
CA ALA A 123 24.62 -21.13 -15.51
C ALA A 123 26.01 -21.24 -16.16
N GLU A 124 26.97 -20.44 -15.70
CA GLU A 124 28.37 -20.51 -16.14
C GLU A 124 29.01 -21.86 -15.81
N ASN A 125 28.86 -22.35 -14.57
CA ASN A 125 29.34 -23.67 -14.18
C ASN A 125 28.71 -24.78 -15.02
N ARG A 126 27.41 -24.70 -15.32
CA ARG A 126 26.70 -25.66 -16.16
C ARG A 126 27.27 -25.66 -17.57
N LEU A 127 27.48 -24.48 -18.14
CA LEU A 127 28.08 -24.32 -19.47
C LEU A 127 29.52 -24.87 -19.51
N MET A 128 30.35 -24.53 -18.52
CA MET A 128 31.72 -25.07 -18.39
C MET A 128 31.73 -26.59 -18.27
N ARG A 129 30.82 -27.17 -17.47
CA ARG A 129 30.68 -28.63 -17.34
C ARG A 129 30.24 -29.28 -18.65
N GLN A 130 29.34 -28.65 -19.41
CA GLN A 130 28.92 -29.13 -20.73
C GLN A 130 30.06 -29.09 -21.77
N LEU A 131 30.87 -28.03 -21.74
CA LEU A 131 32.07 -27.87 -22.57
C LEU A 131 33.14 -28.93 -22.24
N LEU A 132 33.45 -29.13 -20.95
CA LEU A 132 34.43 -30.12 -20.48
C LEU A 132 33.99 -31.56 -20.77
N ALA A 133 32.69 -31.85 -20.72
CA ALA A 133 32.14 -33.17 -21.05
C ALA A 133 32.06 -33.44 -22.57
N GLY A 134 32.54 -32.52 -23.43
CA GLY A 134 32.49 -32.65 -24.89
C GLY A 134 31.08 -32.70 -25.47
N ARG A 135 30.07 -32.22 -24.72
CA ARG A 135 28.64 -32.27 -25.09
C ARG A 135 28.14 -31.03 -25.83
N VAL A 136 29.03 -30.15 -26.27
CA VAL A 136 28.64 -29.11 -27.23
C VAL A 136 28.52 -29.80 -28.58
N ALA A 137 27.26 -30.04 -28.98
CA ALA A 137 26.89 -30.72 -30.21
C ALA A 137 27.55 -30.06 -31.43
N ALA A 138 28.09 -30.91 -32.31
CA ALA A 138 28.20 -30.64 -33.73
C ALA A 138 26.80 -30.56 -34.36
#